data_AF-A0AA40SQT4-F1
#
_entry.id   AF-A0AA40SQT4-F1
#
_cell.length_a   1.000
_cell.length_b   1.000
_cell.length_c   1.000
_cell.angle_alpha   90.00
_cell.angle_beta   90.00
_cell.angle_gamma   90.00
#
_symmetry.space_group_name_H-M   'P 1'
#
loop_
_entity.id
_entity.type
_entity.pdbx_description
1 polymer ?
#
loop_
_entity_poly.entity_id
_entity_poly.type
_entity_poly.pdbx_seq_one_letter_code
_entity_poly.pdbx_strand_id
1 'polypeptide(L)'
;MTTAAAVIACVLLLALAVLQVLVAAGLPYGRFVWGGQHKVLPTKLRVVSAISVVLYLGFAALLLSRAGILPGGESGFVVVMTWILFAYFVVGIVMNLISRSPAERWTMAPACAALAVCTLIIALGPTTEPVPTTPAPTSTAPTPEPTPTETTEPAPETPADIATGLDAPWSMVVVGTSVLISERDSARILELTEAGDVREITTVDGVVPDGEGGLLGLAFDGDSGIYAAFTAADDNRVVRFELTGEPGSLALDDPAVIIDSLPKAGIHNGGRIAFGPDGALYLGAGDAGDANGAQDPESLSGKILRVNPDGSIPADNPTAGSPVYSLGHRNVQGLAWTDDGTMLASEFGQDAWDELNEIVAGGNYGWPVVEGTGGEDEGFIDPVQVWEPGAASPSGIAVIGDSLYIANLRGQVLREVPLNDLSTSSEHLAGEYGRLRDVIAGPDGAAWVLTNNTDGRGDPSDGDDRIVGIPLG
;
A
#
# COMPACT_ATOMS: atom_id res chain seq x y z
N MET A 1 37.68 -4.92 3.50
CA MET A 1 37.75 -4.18 2.21
C MET A 1 36.61 -3.18 2.10
N THR A 2 35.39 -3.54 2.53
CA THR A 2 34.18 -2.70 2.60
C THR A 2 34.40 -1.35 3.32
N THR A 3 35.01 -1.35 4.51
CA THR A 3 35.26 -0.12 5.29
C THR A 3 36.18 0.86 4.56
N ALA A 4 37.25 0.38 3.93
CA ALA A 4 38.17 1.24 3.17
C ALA A 4 37.50 1.81 1.91
N ALA A 5 36.69 0.99 1.21
CA ALA A 5 35.89 1.44 0.08
C ALA A 5 34.85 2.49 0.50
N ALA A 6 34.19 2.32 1.66
CA ALA A 6 33.24 3.27 2.20
C ALA A 6 33.87 4.62 2.54
N VAL A 7 35.07 4.62 3.14
CA VAL A 7 35.82 5.86 3.41
C VAL A 7 36.18 6.58 2.10
N ILE A 8 36.69 5.86 1.10
CA ILE A 8 37.03 6.45 -0.20
C ILE A 8 35.78 7.03 -0.89
N ALA A 9 34.66 6.29 -0.89
CA ALA A 9 33.40 6.76 -1.45
C ALA A 9 32.90 8.02 -0.75
N CYS A 10 32.96 8.06 0.59
CA CYS A 10 32.54 9.23 1.37
C CYS A 10 33.41 10.47 1.06
N VAL A 11 34.72 10.31 0.92
CA VAL A 11 35.61 11.41 0.54
C VAL A 11 35.26 11.96 -0.84
N LEU A 12 34.98 11.09 -1.81
CA LEU A 12 34.58 11.48 -3.16
C LEU A 12 33.21 12.17 -3.16
N LEU A 13 32.22 11.62 -2.46
CA LEU A 13 30.89 12.21 -2.33
C LEU A 13 30.93 13.57 -1.63
N LEU A 14 31.77 13.73 -0.60
CA LEU A 14 31.97 14.99 0.07
C LEU A 14 32.63 16.03 -0.86
N ALA A 15 33.62 15.62 -1.65
CA ALA A 15 34.23 16.51 -2.65
C ALA A 15 33.22 16.97 -3.71
N LEU A 16 32.32 16.08 -4.15
CA LEU A 16 31.22 16.42 -5.04
C LEU A 16 30.20 17.35 -4.37
N ALA A 17 29.85 17.11 -3.11
CA ALA A 17 28.96 17.97 -2.33
C ALA A 17 29.54 19.38 -2.19
N VAL A 18 30.83 19.51 -1.88
CA VAL A 18 31.54 20.80 -1.83
C VAL A 18 31.48 21.49 -3.19
N LEU A 19 31.74 20.78 -4.29
CA LEU A 19 31.60 21.35 -5.64
C LEU A 19 30.18 21.88 -5.88
N GLN A 20 29.16 21.13 -5.48
CA GLN A 20 27.75 21.53 -5.62
C GLN A 20 27.41 22.77 -4.79
N VAL A 21 27.92 22.88 -3.56
CA VAL A 21 27.80 24.09 -2.74
C VAL A 21 28.43 25.29 -3.43
N LEU A 22 29.65 25.13 -3.97
CA LEU A 22 30.36 26.22 -4.65
C LEU A 22 29.60 26.72 -5.88
N VAL A 23 29.08 25.82 -6.73
CA VAL A 23 28.29 26.24 -7.91
C VAL A 23 26.92 26.80 -7.53
N ALA A 24 26.30 26.29 -6.46
CA ALA A 24 25.04 26.84 -5.93
C ALA A 24 25.22 28.26 -5.39
N ALA A 25 26.37 28.54 -4.75
CA ALA A 25 26.76 29.88 -4.33
C ALA A 25 27.16 30.81 -5.49
N GLY A 26 27.11 30.34 -6.74
CA GLY A 26 27.39 31.14 -7.93
C GLY A 26 28.87 31.28 -8.28
N LEU A 27 29.74 30.44 -7.71
CA LEU A 27 31.16 30.42 -8.11
C LEU A 27 31.33 29.84 -9.54
N PRO A 28 32.41 30.21 -10.26
CA PRO A 28 32.58 29.92 -11.68
C PRO A 28 33.08 28.48 -11.97
N TYR A 29 32.48 27.49 -11.30
CA TYR A 29 32.80 26.06 -11.46
C TYR A 29 31.76 25.29 -12.28
N GLY A 30 30.80 25.98 -12.92
CA GLY A 30 29.72 25.33 -13.68
C GLY A 30 30.20 24.45 -14.83
N ARG A 31 31.44 24.62 -15.32
CA ARG A 31 32.03 23.76 -16.38
C ARG A 31 32.16 22.28 -15.99
N PHE A 32 32.11 21.97 -14.69
CA PHE A 32 32.27 20.64 -14.12
C PHE A 32 30.93 19.95 -13.82
N VAL A 33 29.79 20.62 -14.03
CA VAL A 33 28.46 20.12 -13.68
C VAL A 33 27.44 20.50 -14.75
N TRP A 34 26.33 19.76 -14.83
CA TRP A 34 25.20 20.08 -15.71
C TRP A 34 25.58 20.21 -17.20
N GLY A 35 26.45 19.33 -17.70
CA GLY A 35 26.88 19.32 -19.10
C GLY A 35 27.95 20.37 -19.43
N GLY A 36 28.48 21.06 -18.42
CA GLY A 36 29.49 22.11 -18.52
C GLY A 36 29.14 23.29 -19.41
N GLN A 37 27.84 23.54 -19.64
CA GLN A 37 27.34 24.57 -20.55
C GLN A 37 27.48 26.00 -19.99
N HIS A 38 27.75 26.13 -18.69
CA HIS A 38 27.78 27.40 -18.00
C HIS A 38 29.05 27.56 -17.20
N LYS A 39 29.73 28.70 -17.31
CA LYS A 39 30.84 29.03 -16.39
C LYS A 39 30.32 29.26 -14.97
N VAL A 40 29.22 30.00 -14.85
CA VAL A 40 28.47 30.26 -13.61
C VAL A 40 27.03 29.79 -13.85
N LEU A 41 26.48 28.97 -12.96
CA LEU A 41 25.14 28.40 -13.17
C LEU A 41 24.04 29.47 -13.16
N PRO A 42 22.99 29.34 -13.98
CA PRO A 42 21.76 30.10 -13.84
C PRO A 42 21.01 29.74 -12.55
N THR A 43 20.19 30.66 -12.03
CA THR A 43 19.53 30.53 -10.71
C THR A 43 18.79 29.21 -10.52
N LYS A 44 18.06 28.74 -11.54
CA LYS A 44 17.34 27.45 -11.47
C LYS A 44 18.29 26.27 -11.24
N LEU A 45 19.41 26.22 -11.96
CA LEU A 45 20.40 25.14 -11.79
C LEU A 45 21.19 25.25 -10.48
N ARG A 46 21.29 26.44 -9.88
CA ARG A 46 21.86 26.60 -8.54
C ARG A 46 20.99 25.95 -7.47
N VAL A 47 19.67 26.05 -7.60
CA VAL A 47 18.72 25.37 -6.70
C VAL A 47 18.87 23.85 -6.83
N VAL A 48 18.92 23.32 -8.07
CA VAL A 48 19.13 21.88 -8.27
C VAL A 48 20.49 21.40 -7.75
N SER A 49 21.54 22.21 -7.89
CA SER A 49 22.84 21.95 -7.25
C SER A 49 22.75 21.92 -5.72
N ALA A 50 21.98 22.80 -5.09
CA ALA A 50 21.78 22.77 -3.65
C ALA A 50 21.07 21.47 -3.19
N ILE A 51 20.08 21.00 -3.96
CA ILE A 51 19.40 19.72 -3.70
C ILE A 51 20.37 18.54 -3.83
N SER A 52 21.28 18.59 -4.81
CA SER A 52 22.27 17.53 -5.04
C SER A 52 23.24 17.34 -3.85
N VAL A 53 23.45 18.37 -3.02
CA VAL A 53 24.25 18.26 -1.78
C VAL A 53 23.59 17.27 -0.82
N VAL A 54 22.28 17.40 -0.59
CA VAL A 54 21.53 16.51 0.31
C VAL A 54 21.55 15.08 -0.23
N LEU A 55 21.37 14.93 -1.55
CA LEU A 55 21.43 13.63 -2.21
C LEU A 55 22.78 12.93 -2.00
N TYR A 56 23.90 13.63 -2.16
CA TYR A 56 25.24 13.04 -1.95
C TYR A 56 25.52 12.70 -0.48
N LEU A 57 24.99 13.47 0.47
CA LEU A 57 25.05 13.12 1.88
C LEU A 57 24.23 11.84 2.18
N GLY A 58 23.05 11.71 1.57
CA GLY A 58 22.23 10.49 1.64
C GLY A 58 22.96 9.26 1.08
N PHE A 59 23.61 9.39 -0.09
CA PHE A 59 24.43 8.32 -0.65
C PHE A 59 25.59 7.93 0.29
N ALA A 60 26.24 8.89 0.92
CA ALA A 60 27.32 8.60 1.87
C ALA A 60 26.79 7.85 3.10
N ALA A 61 25.66 8.28 3.66
CA ALA A 61 25.03 7.61 4.79
C ALA A 61 24.62 6.16 4.45
N LEU A 62 24.03 5.94 3.28
CA LEU A 62 23.68 4.61 2.78
C LEU A 62 24.91 3.69 2.69
N LEU A 63 26.01 4.17 2.10
CA LEU A 63 27.24 3.38 1.95
C LEU A 63 27.92 3.09 3.29
N LEU A 64 27.86 4.02 4.24
CA LEU A 64 28.34 3.82 5.62
C LEU A 64 27.47 2.81 6.38
N SER A 65 26.15 2.86 6.19
CA SER A 65 25.21 1.88 6.75
C SER A 65 25.53 0.49 6.23
N ARG A 66 25.58 0.31 4.89
CA ARG A 66 25.92 -0.99 4.27
C ARG A 66 27.29 -1.51 4.67
N ALA A 67 28.25 -0.63 4.97
CA ALA A 67 29.58 -1.00 5.46
C ALA A 67 29.62 -1.33 6.97
N GLY A 68 28.50 -1.29 7.68
CA GLY A 68 28.37 -1.59 9.11
C GLY A 68 28.87 -0.47 10.03
N ILE A 69 29.03 0.76 9.51
CA ILE A 69 29.50 1.93 10.27
C ILE A 69 28.32 2.72 10.84
N LEU A 70 27.21 2.78 10.11
CA LEU A 70 25.93 3.31 10.59
C LEU A 70 24.91 2.17 10.79
N PRO A 71 23.87 2.36 11.62
CA PRO A 71 22.82 1.36 11.82
C PRO A 71 22.11 0.99 10.50
N GLY A 72 21.49 -0.20 10.47
CA GLY A 72 20.65 -0.67 9.34
C GLY A 72 21.38 -1.41 8.21
N GLY A 73 22.68 -1.67 8.34
CA GLY A 73 23.53 -2.19 7.25
C GLY A 73 23.16 -3.54 6.61
N GLU A 74 22.31 -4.32 7.28
CA GLU A 74 21.82 -5.63 6.81
C GLU A 74 20.35 -5.60 6.37
N SER A 75 19.66 -4.46 6.42
CA SER A 75 18.28 -4.39 5.95
C SER A 75 18.22 -4.61 4.43
N GLY A 76 17.18 -5.33 3.96
CA GLY A 76 16.95 -5.56 2.54
C GLY A 76 16.96 -4.25 1.74
N PHE A 77 16.31 -3.22 2.28
CA PHE A 77 16.35 -1.85 1.75
C PHE A 77 17.77 -1.31 1.53
N VAL A 78 18.65 -1.37 2.54
CA VAL A 78 20.03 -0.86 2.41
C VAL A 78 20.83 -1.66 1.39
N VAL A 79 20.58 -2.97 1.29
CA VAL A 79 21.20 -3.85 0.28
C VAL A 79 20.75 -3.46 -1.14
N VAL A 80 19.43 -3.37 -1.38
CA VAL A 80 18.85 -3.02 -2.68
C VAL A 80 19.26 -1.62 -3.10
N MET A 81 19.16 -0.64 -2.21
CA MET A 81 19.57 0.75 -2.50
C MET A 81 21.06 0.87 -2.80
N THR A 82 21.91 0.04 -2.18
CA THR A 82 23.35 0.01 -2.53
C THR A 82 23.56 -0.49 -3.97
N TRP A 83 22.80 -1.49 -4.42
CA TRP A 83 22.85 -1.99 -5.80
C TRP A 83 22.29 -1.00 -6.81
N ILE A 84 21.20 -0.31 -6.48
CA ILE A 84 20.65 0.78 -7.30
C ILE A 84 21.68 1.91 -7.40
N LEU A 85 22.32 2.29 -6.29
CA LEU A 85 23.35 3.31 -6.28
C LEU A 85 24.58 2.89 -7.12
N PHE A 86 24.96 1.62 -7.11
CA PHE A 86 25.98 1.08 -8.01
C PHE A 86 25.58 1.29 -9.48
N ALA A 87 24.37 0.88 -9.87
CA ALA A 87 23.86 1.03 -11.23
C ALA A 87 23.80 2.52 -11.64
N TYR A 88 23.36 3.40 -10.73
CA TYR A 88 23.35 4.85 -10.94
C TYR A 88 24.75 5.39 -11.28
N PHE A 89 25.79 4.98 -10.55
CA PHE A 89 27.15 5.42 -10.87
C PHE A 89 27.67 4.84 -12.19
N VAL A 90 27.29 3.62 -12.56
CA VAL A 90 27.62 3.04 -13.87
C VAL A 90 27.00 3.86 -15.00
N VAL A 91 25.72 4.23 -14.90
CA VAL A 91 25.07 5.14 -15.85
C VAL A 91 25.79 6.49 -15.86
N GLY A 92 26.18 7.00 -14.69
CA GLY A 92 26.97 8.22 -14.54
C GLY A 92 28.29 8.20 -15.32
N ILE A 93 29.00 7.07 -15.41
CA ILE A 93 30.20 6.94 -16.23
C ILE A 93 29.88 7.23 -17.70
N VAL A 94 28.84 6.58 -18.23
CA VAL A 94 28.44 6.73 -19.64
C VAL A 94 28.02 8.17 -19.92
N MET A 95 27.15 8.74 -19.07
CA MET A 95 26.65 10.10 -19.24
C MET A 95 27.76 11.15 -19.21
N ASN A 96 28.76 10.98 -18.33
CA ASN A 96 29.90 11.90 -18.27
C ASN A 96 30.89 11.69 -19.42
N LEU A 97 31.05 10.47 -19.94
CA LEU A 97 31.91 10.19 -21.11
C LEU A 97 31.36 10.82 -22.40
N ILE A 98 30.03 10.84 -22.57
CA ILE A 98 29.37 11.47 -23.73
C ILE A 98 29.16 12.98 -23.55
N SER A 99 29.53 13.55 -22.40
CA SER A 99 29.38 14.98 -22.14
C SER A 99 30.17 15.81 -23.15
N ARG A 100 29.54 16.90 -23.61
CA ARG A 100 30.18 17.89 -24.50
C ARG A 100 31.29 18.66 -23.78
N SER A 101 31.30 18.68 -22.45
CA SER A 101 32.33 19.33 -21.64
C SER A 101 33.58 18.44 -21.50
N PRO A 102 34.77 18.89 -21.95
CA PRO A 102 36.02 18.18 -21.67
C PRO A 102 36.29 18.07 -20.16
N ALA A 103 35.90 19.09 -19.38
CA ALA A 103 36.12 19.08 -17.94
C ALA A 103 35.35 17.93 -17.26
N GLU A 104 34.07 17.75 -17.59
CA GLU A 104 33.26 16.64 -17.05
C GLU A 104 33.78 15.28 -17.48
N ARG A 105 34.19 15.13 -18.75
CA ARG A 105 34.80 13.89 -19.24
C ARG A 105 36.05 13.50 -18.45
N TRP A 106 36.91 14.48 -18.14
CA TRP A 106 38.18 14.22 -17.47
C TRP A 106 38.11 14.18 -15.94
N THR A 107 37.06 14.74 -15.32
CA THR A 107 36.92 14.74 -13.86
C THR A 107 35.76 13.87 -13.36
N MET A 108 34.57 14.00 -13.97
CA MET A 108 33.36 13.35 -13.47
C MET A 108 33.26 11.89 -13.90
N ALA A 109 33.67 11.54 -15.13
CA ALA A 109 33.68 10.13 -15.52
C ALA A 109 34.62 9.27 -14.65
N PRO A 110 35.86 9.70 -14.33
CA PRO A 110 36.70 8.99 -13.36
C PRO A 110 36.11 8.98 -11.94
N ALA A 111 35.48 10.07 -11.49
CA ALA A 111 34.84 10.11 -10.18
C ALA A 111 33.67 9.11 -10.08
N CYS A 112 32.81 9.05 -11.09
CA CYS A 112 31.74 8.04 -11.18
C CYS A 112 32.31 6.61 -11.26
N ALA A 113 33.41 6.40 -11.99
CA ALA A 113 34.04 5.08 -12.06
C ALA A 113 34.61 4.65 -10.69
N ALA A 114 35.28 5.55 -9.97
CA ALA A 114 35.79 5.28 -8.63
C ALA A 114 34.65 5.01 -7.64
N LEU A 115 33.56 5.77 -7.71
CA LEU A 115 32.36 5.55 -6.90
C LEU A 115 31.69 4.22 -7.22
N ALA A 116 31.53 3.86 -8.50
CA ALA A 116 30.98 2.58 -8.90
C ALA A 116 31.82 1.40 -8.36
N VAL A 117 33.15 1.47 -8.45
CA VAL A 117 34.03 0.44 -7.89
C VAL A 117 33.90 0.35 -6.37
N CYS A 118 33.86 1.48 -5.67
CA CYS A 118 33.70 1.47 -4.21
C CYS A 118 32.34 0.90 -3.80
N THR A 119 31.26 1.33 -4.45
CA THR A 119 29.91 0.83 -4.18
C THR A 119 29.79 -0.66 -4.50
N LEU A 120 30.41 -1.16 -5.57
CA LEU A 120 30.45 -2.59 -5.88
C LEU A 120 31.15 -3.40 -4.78
N ILE A 121 32.30 -2.93 -4.28
CA ILE A 121 33.02 -3.59 -3.18
C ILE A 121 32.18 -3.60 -1.89
N ILE A 122 31.42 -2.53 -1.63
CA ILE A 122 30.53 -2.43 -0.48
C ILE A 122 29.32 -3.35 -0.64
N ALA A 123 28.71 -3.39 -1.84
CA ALA A 123 27.56 -4.23 -2.16
C ALA A 123 27.88 -5.74 -2.00
N LEU A 124 29.07 -6.15 -2.45
CA LEU A 124 29.59 -7.52 -2.36
C LEU A 124 30.15 -7.90 -0.98
N GLY A 125 30.15 -6.99 0.00
CA GLY A 125 30.63 -7.27 1.35
C GLY A 125 29.79 -8.35 2.06
N PRO A 126 30.41 -9.24 2.87
CA PRO A 126 29.70 -10.34 3.52
C PRO A 126 28.58 -9.80 4.42
N THR A 127 27.38 -10.36 4.25
CA THR A 127 26.34 -10.39 5.28
C THR A 127 26.85 -11.28 6.40
N THR A 128 26.86 -10.80 7.65
CA THR A 128 27.30 -11.64 8.76
C THR A 128 26.32 -12.81 8.89
N GLU A 129 26.77 -14.04 8.66
CA GLU A 129 25.93 -15.23 8.90
C GLU A 129 25.48 -15.25 10.37
N PRO A 130 24.21 -15.61 10.66
CA PRO A 130 23.78 -15.82 12.03
C PRO A 130 24.53 -17.03 12.62
N VAL A 131 25.13 -16.83 13.79
CA VAL A 131 25.79 -17.88 14.58
C VAL A 131 24.75 -18.98 14.90
N PRO A 132 25.02 -20.27 14.65
CA PRO A 132 24.08 -21.32 14.97
C PRO A 132 23.97 -21.48 16.49
N THR A 133 22.80 -21.19 17.04
CA THR A 133 22.47 -21.46 18.43
C THR A 133 22.20 -22.96 18.60
N THR A 134 23.13 -23.63 19.28
CA THR A 134 22.98 -25.01 19.78
C THR A 134 21.72 -25.14 20.64
N PRO A 135 20.82 -26.11 20.39
CA PRO A 135 19.76 -26.43 21.34
C PRO A 135 20.30 -27.32 22.47
N ALA A 136 20.01 -26.95 23.71
CA ALA A 136 20.19 -27.79 24.90
C ALA A 136 19.06 -28.83 24.99
N PRO A 137 19.30 -30.03 25.58
CA PRO A 137 18.40 -31.15 25.46
C PRO A 137 17.26 -31.08 26.47
N THR A 138 16.01 -31.23 26.01
CA THR A 138 14.88 -31.48 26.89
C THR A 138 14.63 -32.97 27.01
N SER A 139 14.75 -33.45 28.25
CA SER A 139 14.56 -34.82 28.72
C SER A 139 13.13 -35.31 28.45
N THR A 140 13.03 -36.48 27.81
CA THR A 140 11.80 -37.26 27.66
C THR A 140 11.46 -37.97 28.97
N ALA A 141 10.19 -37.91 29.39
CA ALA A 141 9.55 -38.91 30.23
C ALA A 141 8.06 -38.98 29.87
N PRO A 142 7.47 -40.17 29.60
CA PRO A 142 6.07 -40.31 29.24
C PRO A 142 5.19 -40.57 30.47
N THR A 143 3.89 -40.23 30.43
CA THR A 143 2.75 -40.84 31.18
C THR A 143 1.48 -39.96 31.06
N PRO A 144 0.24 -40.49 31.02
CA PRO A 144 -0.39 -41.34 29.99
C PRO A 144 -1.57 -40.60 29.30
N GLU A 145 -2.11 -41.25 28.28
CA GLU A 145 -3.28 -40.81 27.49
C GLU A 145 -4.61 -40.96 28.26
N PRO A 146 -5.55 -40.00 28.15
CA PRO A 146 -6.97 -40.30 28.25
C PRO A 146 -7.68 -40.08 26.91
N THR A 147 -8.43 -41.12 26.53
CA THR A 147 -9.64 -41.24 25.68
C THR A 147 -10.27 -39.92 25.17
N PRO A 148 -10.69 -39.87 23.89
CA PRO A 148 -11.09 -38.64 23.21
C PRO A 148 -12.42 -38.12 23.74
N THR A 149 -12.44 -36.82 24.04
CA THR A 149 -13.67 -36.02 24.09
C THR A 149 -13.56 -35.03 22.95
N GLU A 150 -14.53 -35.07 22.02
CA GLU A 150 -14.72 -33.99 21.05
C GLU A 150 -14.81 -32.67 21.80
N THR A 151 -13.85 -31.79 21.58
CA THR A 151 -13.89 -30.41 22.04
C THR A 151 -13.19 -29.60 20.98
N THR A 152 -13.95 -28.68 20.38
CA THR A 152 -13.54 -27.66 19.44
C THR A 152 -12.18 -27.08 19.83
N GLU A 153 -11.25 -27.11 18.90
CA GLU A 153 -9.89 -26.58 19.07
C GLU A 153 -9.98 -25.07 19.38
N PRO A 154 -9.35 -24.56 20.46
CA PRO A 154 -9.34 -23.14 20.75
C PRO A 154 -8.51 -22.39 19.69
N ALA A 155 -8.95 -21.18 19.35
CA ALA A 155 -8.24 -20.28 18.44
C ALA A 155 -6.75 -20.13 18.85
N PRO A 156 -5.82 -20.01 17.89
CA PRO A 156 -4.38 -19.93 18.17
C PRO A 156 -4.06 -18.74 19.10
N GLU A 157 -3.17 -18.89 20.09
CA GLU A 157 -2.79 -17.78 21.00
C GLU A 157 -1.82 -16.76 20.37
N THR A 158 -1.35 -17.01 19.13
CA THR A 158 -0.39 -16.18 18.40
C THR A 158 -0.81 -16.02 16.93
N PRO A 159 -0.47 -14.89 16.27
CA PRO A 159 -0.70 -14.74 14.83
C PRO A 159 -0.14 -15.91 14.02
N ALA A 160 -0.90 -16.38 13.03
CA ALA A 160 -0.52 -17.52 12.20
C ALA A 160 -0.92 -17.31 10.73
N ASP A 161 -0.08 -17.81 9.81
CA ASP A 161 -0.39 -17.81 8.39
C ASP A 161 -1.55 -18.79 8.12
N ILE A 162 -2.62 -18.27 7.50
CA ILE A 162 -3.74 -19.05 6.98
C ILE A 162 -3.49 -19.45 5.53
N ALA A 163 -2.93 -18.53 4.74
CA ALA A 163 -2.52 -18.75 3.36
C ALA A 163 -1.26 -17.93 3.05
N THR A 164 -0.48 -18.38 2.08
CA THR A 164 0.78 -17.74 1.64
C THR A 164 0.93 -17.85 0.12
N GLY A 165 1.82 -17.05 -0.46
CA GLY A 165 2.14 -17.10 -1.89
C GLY A 165 1.09 -16.47 -2.81
N LEU A 166 0.37 -15.46 -2.30
CA LEU A 166 -0.57 -14.64 -3.06
C LEU A 166 0.17 -13.55 -3.85
N ASP A 167 -0.38 -13.13 -4.99
CA ASP A 167 0.24 -12.11 -5.86
C ASP A 167 -0.60 -10.82 -5.90
N ALA A 168 -0.05 -9.76 -5.32
CA ALA A 168 -0.69 -8.46 -5.10
C ALA A 168 -2.17 -8.57 -4.67
N PRO A 169 -2.50 -9.35 -3.62
CA PRO A 169 -3.89 -9.59 -3.23
C PRO A 169 -4.51 -8.29 -2.68
N TRP A 170 -5.81 -8.09 -2.92
CA TRP A 170 -6.46 -6.80 -2.73
C TRP A 170 -7.64 -6.83 -1.76
N SER A 171 -8.60 -7.74 -1.99
CA SER A 171 -9.84 -7.86 -1.21
C SER A 171 -10.04 -9.28 -0.72
N MET A 172 -10.66 -9.43 0.44
CA MET A 172 -11.21 -10.71 0.92
C MET A 172 -12.71 -10.61 1.19
N VAL A 173 -13.45 -11.68 0.90
CA VAL A 173 -14.87 -11.82 1.29
C VAL A 173 -15.20 -13.24 1.70
N VAL A 174 -15.95 -13.42 2.79
CA VAL A 174 -16.39 -14.72 3.28
C VAL A 174 -17.60 -15.23 2.48
N VAL A 175 -17.54 -16.48 2.04
CA VAL A 175 -18.61 -17.19 1.33
C VAL A 175 -18.76 -18.58 1.96
N GLY A 176 -19.74 -18.74 2.85
CA GLY A 176 -19.89 -19.95 3.65
C GLY A 176 -18.66 -20.14 4.56
N THR A 177 -17.96 -21.27 4.43
CA THR A 177 -16.70 -21.54 5.15
C THR A 177 -15.45 -21.20 4.33
N SER A 178 -15.61 -20.74 3.10
CA SER A 178 -14.50 -20.32 2.23
C SER A 178 -14.34 -18.80 2.22
N VAL A 179 -13.17 -18.35 1.78
CA VAL A 179 -12.88 -16.93 1.56
C VAL A 179 -12.47 -16.72 0.11
N LEU A 180 -13.10 -15.78 -0.57
CA LEU A 180 -12.67 -15.36 -1.90
C LEU A 180 -11.67 -14.22 -1.81
N ILE A 181 -10.62 -14.27 -2.62
CA ILE A 181 -9.55 -13.27 -2.66
C ILE A 181 -9.41 -12.73 -4.08
N SER A 182 -9.35 -11.42 -4.25
CA SER A 182 -8.94 -10.80 -5.51
C SER A 182 -7.45 -10.55 -5.56
N GLU A 183 -6.83 -10.79 -6.71
CA GLU A 183 -5.44 -10.42 -7.01
C GLU A 183 -5.38 -9.30 -8.04
N ARG A 184 -4.75 -8.18 -7.67
CA ARG A 184 -4.81 -6.93 -8.43
C ARG A 184 -4.26 -7.06 -9.84
N ASP A 185 -3.07 -7.63 -9.96
CA ASP A 185 -2.27 -7.58 -11.19
C ASP A 185 -2.50 -8.80 -12.09
N SER A 186 -2.83 -9.95 -11.51
CA SER A 186 -3.16 -11.17 -12.24
C SER A 186 -4.63 -11.22 -12.69
N ALA A 187 -5.48 -10.35 -12.14
CA ALA A 187 -6.94 -10.33 -12.31
C ALA A 187 -7.65 -11.61 -11.87
N ARG A 188 -7.00 -12.44 -11.04
CA ARG A 188 -7.57 -13.69 -10.55
C ARG A 188 -8.48 -13.47 -9.35
N ILE A 189 -9.54 -14.26 -9.29
CA ILE A 189 -10.26 -14.52 -8.05
C ILE A 189 -9.90 -15.93 -7.59
N LEU A 190 -9.44 -16.03 -6.36
CA LEU A 190 -9.06 -17.26 -5.70
C LEU A 190 -10.11 -17.64 -4.64
N GLU A 191 -10.26 -18.93 -4.37
CA GLU A 191 -10.93 -19.46 -3.19
C GLU A 191 -9.89 -20.06 -2.25
N LEU A 192 -9.88 -19.57 -1.01
CA LEU A 192 -9.28 -20.23 0.13
C LEU A 192 -10.37 -21.07 0.81
N THR A 193 -10.18 -22.39 0.77
CA THR A 193 -11.12 -23.35 1.37
C THR A 193 -10.89 -23.49 2.87
N GLU A 194 -11.89 -24.04 3.57
CA GLU A 194 -11.79 -24.38 5.00
C GLU A 194 -10.61 -25.33 5.31
N ALA A 195 -10.23 -26.18 4.35
CA ALA A 195 -9.08 -27.08 4.48
C ALA A 195 -7.72 -26.38 4.36
N GLY A 196 -7.70 -25.08 4.02
CA GLY A 196 -6.48 -24.30 3.78
C GLY A 196 -5.96 -24.37 2.34
N ASP A 197 -6.65 -25.07 1.43
CA ASP A 197 -6.28 -25.09 0.02
C ASP A 197 -6.66 -23.77 -0.66
N VAL A 198 -5.73 -23.19 -1.42
CA VAL A 198 -5.97 -22.03 -2.28
C VAL A 198 -6.07 -22.50 -3.73
N ARG A 199 -7.17 -22.16 -4.40
CA ARG A 199 -7.37 -22.46 -5.83
C ARG A 199 -7.92 -21.26 -6.59
N GLU A 200 -7.53 -21.14 -7.85
CA GLU A 200 -8.15 -20.18 -8.76
C GLU A 200 -9.58 -20.63 -9.11
N ILE A 201 -10.54 -19.70 -9.03
CA ILE A 201 -11.92 -19.94 -9.48
C ILE A 201 -12.20 -19.29 -10.84
N THR A 202 -11.60 -18.13 -11.10
CA THR A 202 -11.68 -17.44 -12.40
C THR A 202 -10.57 -16.40 -12.56
N THR A 203 -10.35 -15.97 -13.80
CA THR A 203 -9.62 -14.74 -14.14
C THR A 203 -10.63 -13.77 -14.76
N VAL A 204 -10.73 -12.56 -14.22
CA VAL A 204 -11.73 -11.57 -14.65
C VAL A 204 -11.32 -10.92 -15.96
N ASP A 205 -12.07 -11.20 -17.02
CA ASP A 205 -11.86 -10.62 -18.34
C ASP A 205 -12.06 -9.09 -18.33
N GLY A 206 -11.22 -8.39 -19.09
CA GLY A 206 -11.31 -6.93 -19.27
C GLY A 206 -10.60 -6.08 -18.22
N VAL A 207 -10.04 -6.69 -17.16
CA VAL A 207 -9.15 -6.01 -16.22
C VAL A 207 -7.87 -5.59 -16.93
N VAL A 208 -7.46 -4.33 -16.74
CA VAL A 208 -6.21 -3.76 -17.26
C VAL A 208 -5.46 -3.11 -16.11
N PRO A 209 -4.58 -3.86 -15.42
CA PRO A 209 -3.81 -3.33 -14.30
C PRO A 209 -2.85 -2.22 -14.76
N ASP A 210 -2.79 -1.14 -13.98
CA ASP A 210 -1.86 -0.03 -14.18
C ASP A 210 -1.72 0.77 -12.88
N GLY A 211 -0.48 0.88 -12.38
CA GLY A 211 -0.18 1.55 -11.11
C GLY A 211 -0.97 0.97 -9.93
N GLU A 212 -1.95 1.71 -9.43
CA GLU A 212 -2.85 1.27 -8.34
C GLU A 212 -4.11 0.53 -8.83
N GLY A 213 -4.39 0.57 -10.13
CA GLY A 213 -5.55 -0.07 -10.76
C GLY A 213 -5.30 -1.54 -11.10
N GLY A 214 -6.39 -2.31 -11.21
CA GLY A 214 -6.39 -3.76 -11.43
C GLY A 214 -7.71 -4.36 -10.97
N LEU A 215 -7.72 -5.62 -10.53
CA LEU A 215 -8.87 -6.20 -9.83
C LEU A 215 -8.84 -5.78 -8.34
N LEU A 216 -9.87 -5.08 -7.88
CA LEU A 216 -9.86 -4.37 -6.60
C LEU A 216 -10.82 -5.05 -5.61
N GLY A 217 -11.83 -4.34 -5.11
CA GLY A 217 -12.76 -4.82 -4.10
C GLY A 217 -13.65 -5.96 -4.59
N LEU A 218 -13.94 -6.89 -3.68
CA LEU A 218 -14.97 -7.90 -3.80
C LEU A 218 -16.09 -7.64 -2.78
N ALA A 219 -17.32 -7.98 -3.12
CA ALA A 219 -18.44 -8.02 -2.18
C ALA A 219 -19.36 -9.19 -2.48
N PHE A 220 -19.94 -9.80 -1.44
CA PHE A 220 -20.93 -10.87 -1.54
C PHE A 220 -22.26 -10.35 -1.02
N ASP A 221 -23.35 -10.56 -1.76
CA ASP A 221 -24.69 -10.13 -1.34
C ASP A 221 -25.33 -11.02 -0.26
N GLY A 222 -24.66 -12.10 0.13
CA GLY A 222 -25.16 -13.06 1.12
C GLY A 222 -26.04 -14.16 0.53
N ASP A 223 -26.26 -14.15 -0.80
CA ASP A 223 -27.06 -15.15 -1.51
C ASP A 223 -26.24 -15.76 -2.67
N SER A 224 -26.29 -15.16 -3.86
CA SER A 224 -25.66 -15.70 -5.06
C SER A 224 -24.85 -14.70 -5.89
N GLY A 225 -24.75 -13.45 -5.46
CA GLY A 225 -24.04 -12.41 -6.21
C GLY A 225 -22.65 -12.11 -5.65
N ILE A 226 -21.62 -12.36 -6.44
CA ILE A 226 -20.27 -11.83 -6.19
C ILE A 226 -20.05 -10.60 -7.07
N TYR A 227 -19.74 -9.48 -6.42
CA TYR A 227 -19.46 -8.22 -7.07
C TYR A 227 -17.96 -7.99 -7.08
N ALA A 228 -17.44 -7.46 -8.18
CA ALA A 228 -16.04 -7.13 -8.32
C ALA A 228 -15.88 -5.72 -8.90
N ALA A 229 -15.16 -4.87 -8.19
CA ALA A 229 -14.70 -3.57 -8.69
C ALA A 229 -13.33 -3.74 -9.36
N PHE A 230 -13.15 -3.17 -10.54
CA PHE A 230 -11.87 -3.24 -11.24
C PHE A 230 -11.63 -2.10 -12.21
N THR A 231 -10.36 -1.90 -12.55
CA THR A 231 -9.91 -1.00 -13.60
C THR A 231 -9.91 -1.71 -14.95
N ALA A 232 -10.79 -1.27 -15.86
CA ALA A 232 -10.83 -1.74 -17.23
C ALA A 232 -9.94 -0.85 -18.13
N ALA A 233 -9.99 -1.05 -19.45
CA ALA A 233 -9.22 -0.24 -20.39
C ALA A 233 -9.53 1.27 -20.24
N ASP A 234 -10.82 1.62 -20.21
CA ASP A 234 -11.29 3.00 -20.33
C ASP A 234 -11.82 3.61 -19.02
N ASP A 235 -12.16 2.79 -18.03
CA ASP A 235 -12.81 3.23 -16.78
C ASP A 235 -12.43 2.34 -15.57
N ASN A 236 -12.89 2.73 -14.38
CA ASN A 236 -13.19 1.77 -13.32
C ASN A 236 -14.66 1.32 -13.47
N ARG A 237 -14.97 0.10 -13.05
CA ARG A 237 -16.32 -0.45 -13.12
C ARG A 237 -16.57 -1.49 -12.05
N VAL A 238 -17.84 -1.78 -11.80
CA VAL A 238 -18.31 -2.87 -10.94
C VAL A 238 -19.13 -3.83 -11.80
N VAL A 239 -18.84 -5.12 -11.66
CA VAL A 239 -19.63 -6.20 -12.27
C VAL A 239 -20.16 -7.14 -11.21
N ARG A 240 -21.23 -7.87 -11.53
CA ARG A 240 -21.80 -8.94 -10.73
C ARG A 240 -21.65 -10.27 -11.47
N PHE A 241 -21.14 -11.26 -10.77
CA PHE A 241 -21.12 -12.66 -11.16
C PHE A 241 -22.22 -13.42 -10.43
N GLU A 242 -22.82 -14.42 -11.09
CA GLU A 242 -23.57 -15.44 -10.37
C GLU A 242 -22.59 -16.45 -9.79
N LEU A 243 -22.70 -16.67 -8.48
CA LEU A 243 -21.95 -17.66 -7.73
C LEU A 243 -22.67 -19.01 -7.80
N THR A 244 -21.93 -20.04 -8.20
CA THR A 244 -22.43 -21.41 -8.26
C THR A 244 -21.50 -22.36 -7.54
N GLY A 245 -22.02 -23.55 -7.19
CA GLY A 245 -21.28 -24.55 -6.43
C GLY A 245 -21.34 -24.33 -4.93
N GLU A 246 -20.57 -25.11 -4.19
CA GLU A 246 -20.45 -25.07 -2.73
C GLU A 246 -18.99 -24.76 -2.34
N PRO A 247 -18.70 -24.27 -1.12
CA PRO A 247 -17.35 -24.12 -0.60
C PRO A 247 -16.42 -25.30 -0.96
N GLY A 248 -15.26 -25.00 -1.56
CA GLY A 248 -14.31 -25.97 -2.14
C GLY A 248 -14.54 -26.28 -3.62
N SER A 249 -15.64 -25.80 -4.21
CA SER A 249 -16.03 -26.02 -5.61
C SER A 249 -16.76 -24.82 -6.24
N LEU A 250 -16.74 -23.66 -5.58
CA LEU A 250 -17.26 -22.39 -6.09
C LEU A 250 -16.77 -22.06 -7.51
N ALA A 251 -17.68 -21.52 -8.31
CA ALA A 251 -17.42 -21.02 -9.66
C ALA A 251 -18.24 -19.75 -9.92
N LEU A 252 -17.77 -18.93 -10.86
CA LEU A 252 -18.42 -17.69 -11.28
C LEU A 252 -18.82 -17.80 -12.76
N ASP A 253 -20.06 -17.43 -13.07
CA ASP A 253 -20.58 -17.38 -14.45
C ASP A 253 -20.08 -16.12 -15.21
N ASP A 254 -20.67 -15.79 -16.36
CA ASP A 254 -20.37 -14.55 -17.08
C ASP A 254 -20.87 -13.32 -16.31
N PRO A 255 -20.07 -12.24 -16.22
CA PRO A 255 -20.44 -11.05 -15.45
C PRO A 255 -21.48 -10.16 -16.13
N ALA A 256 -22.34 -9.55 -15.32
CA ALA A 256 -23.19 -8.42 -15.70
C ALA A 256 -22.60 -7.10 -15.17
N VAL A 257 -22.62 -6.04 -15.97
CA VAL A 257 -22.16 -4.70 -15.55
C VAL A 257 -23.18 -4.06 -14.60
N ILE A 258 -22.71 -3.53 -13.48
CA ILE A 258 -23.51 -2.86 -12.44
C ILE A 258 -23.25 -1.35 -12.45
N ILE A 259 -21.97 -0.96 -12.47
CA ILE A 259 -21.53 0.43 -12.58
C ILE A 259 -20.41 0.45 -13.62
N ASP A 260 -20.41 1.40 -14.54
CA ASP A 260 -19.31 1.63 -15.46
C ASP A 260 -18.97 3.12 -15.56
N SER A 261 -18.03 3.46 -16.44
CA SER A 261 -17.69 4.86 -16.75
C SER A 261 -17.17 5.65 -15.55
N LEU A 262 -16.65 4.96 -14.52
CA LEU A 262 -16.03 5.63 -13.38
C LEU A 262 -14.62 6.13 -13.78
N PRO A 263 -14.21 7.32 -13.32
CA PRO A 263 -12.88 7.84 -13.58
C PRO A 263 -11.78 6.86 -13.18
N LYS A 264 -10.73 6.76 -14.01
CA LYS A 264 -9.54 5.94 -13.73
C LYS A 264 -8.25 6.71 -13.98
N ALA A 265 -7.21 6.33 -13.26
CA ALA A 265 -5.83 6.75 -13.50
C ALA A 265 -4.85 5.69 -12.99
N GLY A 266 -3.54 5.92 -13.16
CA GLY A 266 -2.51 5.07 -12.53
C GLY A 266 -2.48 5.18 -10.99
N ILE A 267 -3.23 6.12 -10.41
CA ILE A 267 -3.38 6.36 -8.97
C ILE A 267 -4.84 6.69 -8.63
N HIS A 268 -5.21 6.51 -7.37
CA HIS A 268 -6.48 6.96 -6.78
C HIS A 268 -7.73 6.42 -7.48
N ASN A 269 -7.77 5.10 -7.68
CA ASN A 269 -8.95 4.43 -8.24
C ASN A 269 -10.01 4.09 -7.17
N GLY A 270 -9.73 4.33 -5.88
CA GLY A 270 -10.55 3.80 -4.79
C GLY A 270 -10.65 2.27 -4.89
N GLY A 271 -11.87 1.77 -5.05
CA GLY A 271 -12.16 0.41 -5.48
C GLY A 271 -12.73 -0.49 -4.40
N ARG A 272 -12.89 -0.01 -3.16
CA ARG A 272 -13.55 -0.78 -2.10
C ARG A 272 -15.05 -0.80 -2.35
N ILE A 273 -15.63 -1.98 -2.38
CA ILE A 273 -17.08 -2.19 -2.41
C ILE A 273 -17.52 -2.98 -1.21
N ALA A 274 -18.73 -2.70 -0.72
CA ALA A 274 -19.36 -3.46 0.35
C ALA A 274 -20.87 -3.24 0.36
N PHE A 275 -21.62 -4.23 0.84
CA PHE A 275 -23.05 -4.08 1.09
C PHE A 275 -23.29 -3.42 2.45
N GLY A 276 -24.11 -2.38 2.47
CA GLY A 276 -24.57 -1.76 3.70
C GLY A 276 -25.71 -2.55 4.36
N PRO A 277 -26.07 -2.20 5.61
CA PRO A 277 -27.17 -2.84 6.34
C PRO A 277 -28.56 -2.58 5.71
N ASP A 278 -28.63 -1.64 4.78
CA ASP A 278 -29.81 -1.34 3.96
C ASP A 278 -29.92 -2.23 2.70
N GLY A 279 -28.94 -3.11 2.46
CA GLY A 279 -28.88 -3.98 1.28
C GLY A 279 -28.43 -3.27 0.00
N ALA A 280 -28.00 -2.00 0.08
CA ALA A 280 -27.42 -1.29 -1.05
C ALA A 280 -25.92 -1.61 -1.18
N LEU A 281 -25.41 -1.56 -2.41
CA LEU A 281 -23.98 -1.66 -2.69
C LEU A 281 -23.35 -0.28 -2.63
N TYR A 282 -22.30 -0.15 -1.82
CA TYR A 282 -21.51 1.06 -1.71
C TYR A 282 -20.15 0.88 -2.38
N LEU A 283 -19.62 1.96 -2.95
CA LEU A 283 -18.31 2.01 -3.60
C LEU A 283 -17.54 3.25 -3.13
N GLY A 284 -16.35 3.05 -2.57
CA GLY A 284 -15.37 4.11 -2.39
C GLY A 284 -14.63 4.38 -3.71
N ALA A 285 -14.77 5.57 -4.27
CA ALA A 285 -14.10 6.01 -5.50
C ALA A 285 -13.05 7.07 -5.18
N GLY A 286 -11.87 6.95 -5.79
CA GLY A 286 -10.85 7.98 -5.72
C GLY A 286 -11.05 9.07 -6.77
N ASP A 287 -10.27 10.15 -6.65
CA ASP A 287 -10.36 11.32 -7.52
C ASP A 287 -9.74 11.10 -8.92
N ALA A 288 -9.01 9.99 -9.11
CA ALA A 288 -8.26 9.67 -10.32
C ALA A 288 -7.30 10.80 -10.77
N GLY A 289 -6.80 11.60 -9.82
CA GLY A 289 -5.95 12.78 -10.07
C GLY A 289 -6.71 14.04 -10.48
N ASP A 290 -8.04 14.00 -10.58
CA ASP A 290 -8.91 15.17 -10.73
C ASP A 290 -9.50 15.60 -9.39
N ALA A 291 -8.65 16.24 -8.59
CA ALA A 291 -9.02 16.71 -7.26
C ALA A 291 -10.25 17.64 -7.27
N ASN A 292 -10.43 18.48 -8.30
CA ASN A 292 -11.61 19.37 -8.36
C ASN A 292 -12.91 18.59 -8.58
N GLY A 293 -12.83 17.44 -9.25
CA GLY A 293 -13.95 16.52 -9.42
C GLY A 293 -14.53 16.05 -8.09
N ALA A 294 -13.74 15.96 -7.01
CA ALA A 294 -14.20 15.57 -5.68
C ALA A 294 -15.29 16.51 -5.13
N GLN A 295 -15.21 17.81 -5.42
CA GLN A 295 -16.19 18.82 -4.99
C GLN A 295 -17.36 19.00 -5.96
N ASP A 296 -17.26 18.47 -7.18
CA ASP A 296 -18.35 18.51 -8.15
C ASP A 296 -19.38 17.40 -7.88
N PRO A 297 -20.64 17.72 -7.52
CA PRO A 297 -21.68 16.72 -7.26
C PRO A 297 -22.15 15.99 -8.52
N GLU A 298 -21.84 16.49 -9.72
CA GLU A 298 -22.14 15.81 -10.99
C GLU A 298 -21.02 14.85 -11.43
N SER A 299 -19.84 14.92 -10.80
CA SER A 299 -18.70 14.04 -11.05
C SER A 299 -18.77 12.76 -10.21
N LEU A 300 -18.16 11.68 -10.72
CA LEU A 300 -17.96 10.43 -9.99
C LEU A 300 -16.54 10.28 -9.40
N SER A 301 -15.65 11.25 -9.64
CA SER A 301 -14.32 11.32 -9.01
C SER A 301 -14.46 11.70 -7.54
N GLY A 302 -13.78 10.97 -6.65
CA GLY A 302 -13.64 11.36 -5.25
C GLY A 302 -14.96 11.35 -4.49
N LYS A 303 -15.65 10.20 -4.51
CA LYS A 303 -17.01 9.99 -3.98
C LYS A 303 -17.09 8.69 -3.18
N ILE A 304 -18.08 8.62 -2.30
CA ILE A 304 -18.70 7.32 -1.98
C ILE A 304 -20.00 7.26 -2.78
N LEU A 305 -20.18 6.18 -3.54
CA LEU A 305 -21.39 5.91 -4.31
C LEU A 305 -22.27 4.88 -3.60
N ARG A 306 -23.58 4.94 -3.83
CA ARG A 306 -24.59 4.00 -3.34
C ARG A 306 -25.55 3.64 -4.46
N VAL A 307 -25.63 2.35 -4.79
CA VAL A 307 -26.55 1.78 -5.79
C VAL A 307 -27.29 0.57 -5.23
N ASN A 308 -28.42 0.20 -5.82
CA ASN A 308 -29.05 -1.09 -5.56
C ASN A 308 -28.18 -2.23 -6.14
N PRO A 309 -28.38 -3.49 -5.71
CA PRO A 309 -27.66 -4.65 -6.24
C PRO A 309 -27.71 -4.79 -7.78
N ASP A 310 -28.78 -4.31 -8.41
CA ASP A 310 -28.93 -4.33 -9.88
C ASP A 310 -28.33 -3.11 -10.60
N GLY A 311 -27.66 -2.21 -9.86
CA GLY A 311 -27.06 -0.97 -10.39
C GLY A 311 -28.04 0.21 -10.50
N SER A 312 -29.33 0.01 -10.21
CA SER A 312 -30.28 1.12 -10.18
C SER A 312 -30.02 2.06 -9.00
N ILE A 313 -30.35 3.34 -9.16
CA ILE A 313 -30.10 4.36 -8.13
C ILE A 313 -31.24 4.31 -7.09
N PRO A 314 -30.94 4.14 -5.79
CA PRO A 314 -31.94 4.20 -4.74
C PRO A 314 -32.69 5.53 -4.73
N ALA A 315 -34.01 5.48 -4.54
CA ALA A 315 -34.86 6.67 -4.59
C ALA A 315 -34.64 7.63 -3.40
N ASP A 316 -34.03 7.14 -2.34
CA ASP A 316 -33.69 7.85 -1.10
C ASP A 316 -32.23 8.32 -1.05
N ASN A 317 -31.48 8.22 -2.16
CA ASN A 317 -30.16 8.85 -2.25
C ASN A 317 -30.25 10.38 -2.02
N PRO A 318 -29.19 11.02 -1.49
CA PRO A 318 -29.21 12.45 -1.15
C PRO A 318 -29.61 13.36 -2.29
N THR A 319 -29.19 13.00 -3.51
CA THR A 319 -29.57 13.68 -4.75
C THR A 319 -30.34 12.71 -5.64
N ALA A 320 -31.58 13.06 -5.97
CA ALA A 320 -32.45 12.21 -6.78
C ALA A 320 -31.83 11.90 -8.15
N GLY A 321 -31.73 10.60 -8.48
CA GLY A 321 -31.16 10.14 -9.73
C GLY A 321 -29.63 10.23 -9.82
N SER A 322 -28.94 10.49 -8.70
CA SER A 322 -27.47 10.42 -8.60
C SER A 322 -27.04 9.24 -7.73
N PRO A 323 -26.00 8.49 -8.12
CA PRO A 323 -25.43 7.44 -7.26
C PRO A 323 -24.57 8.03 -6.12
N VAL A 324 -24.28 9.34 -6.12
CA VAL A 324 -23.41 9.96 -5.10
C VAL A 324 -24.08 9.93 -3.73
N TYR A 325 -23.43 9.25 -2.78
CA TYR A 325 -23.83 9.18 -1.38
C TYR A 325 -23.11 10.25 -0.55
N SER A 326 -21.80 10.41 -0.73
CA SER A 326 -21.01 11.52 -0.17
C SER A 326 -19.92 11.97 -1.13
N LEU A 327 -19.40 13.18 -0.94
CA LEU A 327 -18.42 13.82 -1.82
C LEU A 327 -17.28 14.47 -1.05
N GLY A 328 -16.33 15.04 -1.78
CA GLY A 328 -15.14 15.66 -1.18
C GLY A 328 -14.15 14.63 -0.66
N HIS A 329 -14.03 13.49 -1.34
CA HIS A 329 -13.06 12.44 -1.03
C HIS A 329 -11.89 12.44 -2.00
N ARG A 330 -10.71 12.03 -1.55
CA ARG A 330 -9.49 11.84 -2.33
C ARG A 330 -9.35 10.41 -2.84
N ASN A 331 -9.32 9.42 -1.95
CA ASN A 331 -9.14 8.01 -2.32
C ASN A 331 -9.59 7.06 -1.20
N VAL A 332 -10.86 6.66 -1.23
CA VAL A 332 -11.48 5.77 -0.22
C VAL A 332 -11.21 4.30 -0.54
N GLN A 333 -10.63 3.54 0.39
CA GLN A 333 -10.33 2.11 0.22
C GLN A 333 -10.75 1.22 1.39
N GLY A 334 -11.47 1.75 2.37
CA GLY A 334 -12.13 0.97 3.42
C GLY A 334 -13.54 1.49 3.66
N LEU A 335 -14.47 0.55 3.83
CA LEU A 335 -15.87 0.79 4.18
C LEU A 335 -16.27 -0.29 5.18
N ALA A 336 -16.83 0.11 6.32
CA ALA A 336 -17.45 -0.80 7.27
C ALA A 336 -18.63 -0.12 7.96
N TRP A 337 -19.49 -0.91 8.59
CA TRP A 337 -20.62 -0.42 9.35
C TRP A 337 -20.55 -0.91 10.78
N THR A 338 -20.92 -0.05 11.71
CA THR A 338 -21.22 -0.40 13.10
C THR A 338 -22.62 -1.03 13.19
N ASP A 339 -22.90 -1.67 14.33
CA ASP A 339 -24.20 -2.32 14.59
C ASP A 339 -25.41 -1.37 14.51
N ASP A 340 -25.20 -0.08 14.78
CA ASP A 340 -26.25 0.95 14.67
C ASP A 340 -26.42 1.50 13.24
N GLY A 341 -25.63 1.00 12.29
CA GLY A 341 -25.69 1.37 10.88
C GLY A 341 -24.84 2.59 10.51
N THR A 342 -24.01 3.12 11.42
CA THR A 342 -23.05 4.18 11.09
C THR A 342 -21.98 3.62 10.16
N MET A 343 -21.79 4.26 9.00
CA MET A 343 -20.73 3.90 8.07
C MET A 343 -19.42 4.57 8.50
N LEU A 344 -18.36 3.78 8.58
CA LEU A 344 -16.99 4.24 8.75
C LEU A 344 -16.23 4.05 7.43
N ALA A 345 -15.37 5.00 7.09
CA ALA A 345 -14.53 4.90 5.90
C ALA A 345 -13.10 5.36 6.19
N SER A 346 -12.13 4.63 5.65
CA SER A 346 -10.73 5.02 5.65
C SER A 346 -10.35 5.68 4.34
N GLU A 347 -9.47 6.67 4.41
CA GLU A 347 -9.11 7.47 3.25
C GLU A 347 -7.63 7.84 3.24
N PHE A 348 -7.03 7.78 2.04
CA PHE A 348 -5.65 8.24 1.83
C PHE A 348 -5.63 9.75 1.58
N GLY A 349 -4.90 10.46 2.43
CA GLY A 349 -4.49 11.85 2.23
C GLY A 349 -3.43 12.01 1.15
N GLN A 350 -3.01 13.25 0.91
CA GLN A 350 -1.91 13.54 -0.01
C GLN A 350 -0.57 13.47 0.71
N ASP A 351 -0.24 14.52 1.44
CA ASP A 351 1.06 14.69 2.09
C ASP A 351 0.93 15.03 3.58
N ALA A 352 -0.27 15.36 4.06
CA ALA A 352 -0.50 15.81 5.42
C ALA A 352 -1.25 14.77 6.25
N TRP A 353 -2.46 14.36 5.82
CA TRP A 353 -3.38 13.63 6.69
C TRP A 353 -4.16 12.55 5.95
N ASP A 354 -3.89 11.29 6.27
CA ASP A 354 -4.84 10.19 6.08
C ASP A 354 -5.93 10.24 7.14
N GLU A 355 -7.08 9.62 6.86
CA GLU A 355 -8.30 9.87 7.62
C GLU A 355 -9.08 8.59 7.95
N LEU A 356 -9.79 8.65 9.07
CA LEU A 356 -10.97 7.84 9.36
C LEU A 356 -12.16 8.78 9.49
N ASN A 357 -13.21 8.48 8.74
CA ASN A 357 -14.39 9.32 8.59
C ASN A 357 -15.65 8.57 9.04
N GLU A 358 -16.53 9.25 9.78
CA GLU A 358 -17.94 8.85 9.94
C GLU A 358 -18.74 9.37 8.75
N ILE A 359 -19.27 8.46 7.93
CA ILE A 359 -19.93 8.80 6.68
C ILE A 359 -21.41 9.09 6.87
N VAL A 360 -21.83 10.29 6.46
CA VAL A 360 -23.23 10.72 6.44
C VAL A 360 -23.72 10.98 5.01
N ALA A 361 -24.97 10.62 4.76
CA ALA A 361 -25.63 10.84 3.48
C ALA A 361 -25.63 12.32 3.09
N GLY A 362 -25.05 12.65 1.94
CA GLY A 362 -24.90 14.01 1.42
C GLY A 362 -23.73 14.81 2.03
N GLY A 363 -22.92 14.18 2.87
CA GLY A 363 -21.76 14.81 3.51
C GLY A 363 -20.67 15.22 2.50
N ASN A 364 -19.97 16.32 2.82
CA ASN A 364 -18.81 16.80 2.07
C ASN A 364 -17.57 16.75 2.97
N TYR A 365 -16.59 15.94 2.61
CA TYR A 365 -15.38 15.65 3.40
C TYR A 365 -14.19 16.55 3.04
N GLY A 366 -14.43 17.62 2.30
CA GLY A 366 -13.49 18.74 2.19
C GLY A 366 -12.42 18.62 1.12
N TRP A 367 -12.01 17.43 0.67
CA TRP A 367 -10.98 17.32 -0.37
C TRP A 367 -11.41 18.01 -1.68
N PRO A 368 -10.58 18.86 -2.32
CA PRO A 368 -9.19 19.20 -1.98
C PRO A 368 -9.04 20.54 -1.26
N VAL A 369 -10.14 21.14 -0.81
CA VAL A 369 -10.14 22.42 -0.09
C VAL A 369 -9.51 22.25 1.29
N VAL A 370 -9.83 21.14 1.95
CA VAL A 370 -9.31 20.72 3.25
C VAL A 370 -8.75 19.31 3.15
N GLU A 371 -7.68 19.06 3.89
CA GLU A 371 -7.08 17.74 4.12
C GLU A 371 -6.92 17.60 5.64
N GLY A 372 -7.53 16.60 6.25
CA GLY A 372 -7.63 16.47 7.71
C GLY A 372 -8.69 17.39 8.33
N THR A 373 -8.38 17.93 9.51
CA THR A 373 -9.33 18.72 10.31
C THR A 373 -9.27 20.23 10.03
N GLY A 374 -10.29 20.96 10.47
CA GLY A 374 -10.40 22.42 10.38
C GLY A 374 -11.29 22.92 9.25
N GLY A 375 -12.11 22.05 8.65
CA GLY A 375 -13.02 22.39 7.56
C GLY A 375 -14.45 22.76 7.97
N GLU A 376 -14.81 22.56 9.24
CA GLU A 376 -16.18 22.76 9.75
C GLU A 376 -16.74 24.16 9.45
N ASP A 377 -15.94 25.22 9.62
CA ASP A 377 -16.35 26.61 9.38
C ASP A 377 -16.68 26.88 7.90
N GLU A 378 -16.20 26.03 6.98
CA GLU A 378 -16.46 26.07 5.54
C GLU A 378 -17.59 25.11 5.11
N GLY A 379 -18.18 24.38 6.08
CA GLY A 379 -19.28 23.43 5.85
C GLY A 379 -18.81 22.03 5.49
N PHE A 380 -17.54 21.70 5.71
CA PHE A 380 -17.02 20.33 5.56
C PHE A 380 -17.19 19.52 6.84
N ILE A 381 -17.18 18.21 6.70
CA ILE A 381 -17.20 17.26 7.81
C ILE A 381 -15.77 16.83 8.08
N ASP A 382 -15.30 17.12 9.29
CA ASP A 382 -13.95 16.73 9.72
C ASP A 382 -13.88 15.22 10.02
N PRO A 383 -12.72 14.59 9.79
CA PRO A 383 -12.47 13.20 10.16
C PRO A 383 -12.43 13.00 11.68
N VAL A 384 -12.80 11.78 12.12
CA VAL A 384 -12.76 11.40 13.55
C VAL A 384 -11.35 11.05 14.03
N GLN A 385 -10.47 10.61 13.12
CA GLN A 385 -9.02 10.53 13.34
C GLN A 385 -8.25 10.94 12.09
N VAL A 386 -7.05 11.49 12.31
CA VAL A 386 -6.07 11.78 11.25
C VAL A 386 -4.72 11.18 11.58
N TRP A 387 -3.98 10.78 10.54
CA TRP A 387 -2.64 10.24 10.66
C TRP A 387 -1.72 10.78 9.56
N GLU A 388 -0.44 10.97 9.87
CA GLU A 388 0.53 11.26 8.81
C GLU A 388 0.64 10.07 7.86
N PRO A 389 0.75 10.29 6.52
CA PRO A 389 0.80 9.19 5.56
C PRO A 389 1.88 8.14 5.79
N GLY A 390 2.99 8.51 6.43
CA GLY A 390 4.06 7.57 6.81
C GLY A 390 3.67 6.58 7.90
N ALA A 391 2.69 6.91 8.74
CA ALA A 391 2.23 6.10 9.88
C ALA A 391 0.95 5.30 9.59
N ALA A 392 0.28 5.58 8.46
CA ALA A 392 -0.97 4.92 8.07
C ALA A 392 -0.94 4.45 6.61
N SER A 393 -1.42 5.28 5.69
CA SER A 393 -1.85 4.91 4.34
C SER A 393 -2.91 3.79 4.41
N PRO A 394 -4.10 4.09 4.99
CA PRO A 394 -5.08 3.10 5.41
C PRO A 394 -5.91 2.57 4.22
N SER A 395 -6.08 1.26 4.14
CA SER A 395 -6.87 0.58 3.11
C SER A 395 -8.10 -0.09 3.72
N GLY A 396 -8.23 -1.41 3.66
CA GLY A 396 -9.41 -2.12 4.14
C GLY A 396 -9.62 -1.98 5.64
N ILE A 397 -10.89 -1.96 6.04
CA ILE A 397 -11.33 -1.84 7.43
C ILE A 397 -12.46 -2.83 7.70
N ALA A 398 -12.56 -3.30 8.93
CA ALA A 398 -13.65 -4.17 9.37
C ALA A 398 -14.01 -3.90 10.82
N VAL A 399 -15.31 -3.88 11.11
CA VAL A 399 -15.82 -3.92 12.48
C VAL A 399 -15.84 -5.38 12.94
N ILE A 400 -15.14 -5.67 14.04
CA ILE A 400 -15.07 -7.01 14.62
C ILE A 400 -15.20 -6.88 16.15
N GLY A 401 -16.31 -7.38 16.69
CA GLY A 401 -16.67 -7.16 18.09
C GLY A 401 -16.89 -5.67 18.39
N ASP A 402 -16.25 -5.17 19.45
CA ASP A 402 -16.39 -3.79 19.91
C ASP A 402 -15.36 -2.81 19.29
N SER A 403 -14.63 -3.26 18.27
CA SER A 403 -13.52 -2.52 17.65
C SER A 403 -13.64 -2.46 16.12
N LEU A 404 -13.14 -1.37 15.54
CA LEU A 404 -12.80 -1.27 14.13
C LEU A 404 -11.31 -1.60 13.94
N TYR A 405 -11.00 -2.49 13.01
CA TYR A 405 -9.64 -2.78 12.58
C TYR A 405 -9.36 -2.13 11.22
N ILE A 406 -8.17 -1.56 11.05
CA ILE A 406 -7.74 -0.83 9.85
C ILE A 406 -6.38 -1.37 9.40
N ALA A 407 -6.32 -1.89 8.17
CA ALA A 407 -5.09 -2.33 7.55
C ALA A 407 -4.32 -1.13 6.97
N ASN A 408 -3.09 -0.90 7.44
CA ASN A 408 -2.28 0.24 7.01
C ASN A 408 -1.11 -0.22 6.13
N LEU A 409 -1.03 0.35 4.93
CA LEU A 409 -0.05 -0.03 3.92
C LEU A 409 1.35 0.50 4.25
N ARG A 410 1.52 1.82 4.27
CA ARG A 410 2.84 2.46 4.47
C ARG A 410 3.24 2.45 5.94
N GLY A 411 2.25 2.57 6.83
CA GLY A 411 2.43 2.43 8.27
C GLY A 411 2.80 1.01 8.71
N GLN A 412 2.51 0.00 7.88
CA GLN A 412 2.85 -1.41 8.15
C GLN A 412 2.31 -1.89 9.50
N VAL A 413 1.05 -1.58 9.79
CA VAL A 413 0.44 -1.80 11.10
C VAL A 413 -1.04 -2.10 10.97
N LEU A 414 -1.55 -3.02 11.77
CA LEU A 414 -2.99 -3.18 11.95
C LEU A 414 -3.40 -2.26 13.09
N ARG A 415 -4.21 -1.24 12.78
CA ARG A 415 -4.71 -0.31 13.79
C ARG A 415 -6.06 -0.78 14.30
N GLU A 416 -6.23 -0.78 15.61
CA GLU A 416 -7.49 -1.07 16.27
C GLU A 416 -8.04 0.22 16.88
N VAL A 417 -9.30 0.53 16.60
CA VAL A 417 -10.02 1.72 17.06
C VAL A 417 -11.26 1.24 17.84
N PRO A 418 -11.35 1.50 19.15
CA PRO A 418 -12.53 1.15 19.94
C PRO A 418 -13.78 1.90 19.45
N LEU A 419 -14.89 1.20 19.22
CA LEU A 419 -16.11 1.84 18.69
C LEU A 419 -16.78 2.80 19.69
N ASN A 420 -16.48 2.66 20.98
CA ASN A 420 -16.98 3.56 22.02
C ASN A 420 -16.17 4.87 22.14
N ASP A 421 -14.99 4.94 21.52
CA ASP A 421 -14.14 6.12 21.47
C ASP A 421 -13.27 6.09 20.21
N LEU A 422 -13.88 6.55 19.11
CA LEU A 422 -13.22 6.67 17.81
C LEU A 422 -12.08 7.68 17.80
N SER A 423 -11.75 8.38 18.89
CA SER A 423 -10.58 9.29 18.93
C SER A 423 -9.27 8.60 19.32
N THR A 424 -9.35 7.33 19.75
CA THR A 424 -8.19 6.56 20.24
C THR A 424 -7.88 5.35 19.35
N SER A 425 -6.64 4.89 19.39
CA SER A 425 -6.26 3.63 18.73
C SER A 425 -5.09 2.93 19.40
N SER A 426 -5.02 1.62 19.20
CA SER A 426 -3.88 0.75 19.49
C SER A 426 -3.32 0.17 18.19
N GLU A 427 -2.11 -0.36 18.26
CA GLU A 427 -1.35 -0.87 17.12
C GLU A 427 -0.97 -2.33 17.33
N HIS A 428 -1.22 -3.14 16.32
CA HIS A 428 -0.90 -4.56 16.24
C HIS A 428 -0.02 -4.83 15.03
N LEU A 429 0.81 -5.88 15.10
CA LEU A 429 1.65 -6.35 13.98
C LEU A 429 2.61 -5.30 13.40
N ALA A 430 2.96 -4.26 14.17
CA ALA A 430 3.73 -3.12 13.70
C ALA A 430 5.09 -3.54 13.11
N GLY A 431 5.23 -3.39 11.79
CA GLY A 431 6.41 -3.75 11.01
C GLY A 431 6.69 -5.24 10.88
N GLU A 432 5.80 -6.11 11.39
CA GLU A 432 6.05 -7.55 11.48
C GLU A 432 5.80 -8.27 10.14
N TYR A 433 4.77 -7.84 9.41
CA TYR A 433 4.34 -8.44 8.14
C TYR A 433 4.43 -7.49 6.94
N GLY A 434 5.01 -6.30 7.13
CA GLY A 434 5.07 -5.27 6.10
C GLY A 434 3.72 -4.61 5.82
N ARG A 435 3.40 -4.39 4.54
CA ARG A 435 2.23 -3.62 4.10
C ARG A 435 0.96 -4.45 4.31
N LEU A 436 -0.06 -3.86 4.95
CA LEU A 436 -1.35 -4.51 5.19
C LEU A 436 -2.44 -3.83 4.35
N ARG A 437 -3.25 -4.61 3.64
CA ARG A 437 -4.19 -4.13 2.61
C ARG A 437 -5.65 -4.29 2.98
N ASP A 438 -5.99 -5.40 3.60
CA ASP A 438 -7.37 -5.72 3.94
C ASP A 438 -7.46 -6.43 5.28
N VAL A 439 -8.61 -6.32 5.92
CA VAL A 439 -8.93 -7.03 7.16
C VAL A 439 -10.41 -7.40 7.14
N ILE A 440 -10.74 -8.62 7.54
CA ILE A 440 -12.11 -9.12 7.69
C ILE A 440 -12.27 -9.88 9.01
N ALA A 441 -13.51 -10.06 9.45
CA ALA A 441 -13.84 -11.15 10.37
C ALA A 441 -13.75 -12.48 9.59
N GLY A 442 -12.82 -13.34 9.99
CA GLY A 442 -12.66 -14.67 9.42
C GLY A 442 -13.84 -15.59 9.77
N PRO A 443 -14.00 -16.74 9.09
CA PRO A 443 -15.04 -17.72 9.39
C PRO A 443 -15.00 -18.27 10.82
N ASP A 444 -13.84 -18.20 11.48
CA ASP A 444 -13.57 -18.58 12.86
C ASP A 444 -13.85 -17.47 13.89
N GLY A 445 -14.24 -16.28 13.42
CA GLY A 445 -14.46 -15.09 14.24
C GLY A 445 -13.19 -14.33 14.62
N ALA A 446 -12.01 -14.78 14.17
CA ALA A 446 -10.75 -14.06 14.34
C ALA A 446 -10.63 -12.91 13.32
N ALA A 447 -9.73 -11.95 13.57
CA ALA A 447 -9.40 -10.96 12.54
C ALA A 447 -8.43 -11.61 11.54
N TRP A 448 -8.80 -11.65 10.26
CA TRP A 448 -7.93 -12.13 9.19
C TRP A 448 -7.41 -10.93 8.42
N VAL A 449 -6.09 -10.80 8.33
CA VAL A 449 -5.40 -9.65 7.72
C VAL A 449 -4.63 -10.08 6.49
N LEU A 450 -4.79 -9.32 5.40
CA LEU A 450 -4.14 -9.54 4.12
C LEU A 450 -2.92 -8.63 3.96
N THR A 451 -1.74 -9.22 3.69
CA THR A 451 -0.53 -8.45 3.36
C THR A 451 -0.50 -8.06 1.89
N ASN A 452 0.31 -7.06 1.54
CA ASN A 452 0.41 -6.56 0.17
C ASN A 452 1.81 -6.01 -0.15
N ASN A 453 2.84 -6.78 0.17
CA ASN A 453 4.23 -6.47 -0.08
C ASN A 453 4.60 -6.60 -1.57
N THR A 454 3.86 -7.40 -2.34
CA THR A 454 4.10 -7.65 -3.78
C THR A 454 3.46 -6.61 -4.70
N ASP A 455 2.85 -5.56 -4.14
CA ASP A 455 2.13 -4.50 -4.88
C ASP A 455 3.01 -3.53 -5.69
N GLY A 456 4.33 -3.76 -5.72
CA GLY A 456 5.35 -2.92 -6.33
C GLY A 456 5.91 -1.82 -5.42
N ARG A 457 5.43 -1.70 -4.17
CA ARG A 457 5.85 -0.70 -3.18
C ARG A 457 6.38 -1.31 -1.87
N GLY A 458 6.19 -2.61 -1.66
CA GLY A 458 6.78 -3.35 -0.54
C GLY A 458 8.15 -3.95 -0.85
N ASP A 459 8.69 -4.64 0.15
CA ASP A 459 9.88 -5.47 0.07
C ASP A 459 9.46 -6.94 0.34
N PRO A 460 8.99 -7.70 -0.67
CA PRO A 460 8.47 -9.05 -0.47
C PRO A 460 9.46 -10.00 0.20
N SER A 461 8.95 -10.82 1.11
CA SER A 461 9.64 -11.92 1.76
C SER A 461 9.13 -13.28 1.27
N ASP A 462 9.82 -14.37 1.64
CA ASP A 462 9.38 -15.71 1.28
C ASP A 462 7.98 -16.00 1.86
N GLY A 463 7.07 -16.43 0.98
CA GLY A 463 5.66 -16.69 1.32
C GLY A 463 4.75 -15.48 1.21
N ASP A 464 5.27 -14.28 0.90
CA ASP A 464 4.40 -13.15 0.61
C ASP A 464 3.72 -13.28 -0.76
N ASP A 465 2.52 -12.75 -0.93
CA ASP A 465 1.66 -12.21 0.13
C ASP A 465 0.86 -13.29 0.86
N ARG A 466 0.37 -12.95 2.05
CA ARG A 466 -0.21 -13.90 3.00
C ARG A 466 -1.51 -13.38 3.61
N ILE A 467 -2.29 -14.31 4.14
CA ILE A 467 -3.40 -14.05 5.06
C ILE A 467 -2.95 -14.49 6.44
N VAL A 468 -3.02 -13.60 7.42
CA VAL A 468 -2.63 -13.86 8.81
C VAL A 468 -3.88 -13.80 9.69
N GLY A 469 -4.15 -14.89 10.40
CA GLY A 469 -5.19 -14.93 11.42
C GLY A 469 -4.66 -14.36 12.74
N ILE A 470 -5.40 -13.44 13.33
CA ILE A 470 -5.07 -12.79 14.60
C ILE A 470 -6.13 -13.16 15.62
N PRO A 471 -5.77 -13.86 16.71
CA PRO A 471 -6.71 -14.09 17.79
C PRO A 471 -7.11 -12.76 18.42
N LEU A 472 -8.42 -12.54 18.50
CA LEU A 472 -8.98 -11.44 19.26
C LEU A 472 -9.16 -11.96 20.70
N GLY A 473 -8.46 -11.31 21.64
CA GLY A 473 -8.34 -11.75 23.05
C GLY A 473 -9.57 -11.50 23.91
#